data_AF-A0A1Z8Y9C7-F1
#
_entry.id   AF-A0A1Z8Y9C7-F1
#
_cell.length_a   1.000
_cell.length_b   1.000
_cell.length_c   1.000
_cell.angle_alpha   90.00
_cell.angle_beta   90.00
_cell.angle_gamma   90.00
#
_symmetry.space_group_name_H-M   'P 1'
#
loop_
_entity.id
_entity.type
_entity.pdbx_description
1 polymer ?
#
loop_
_entity_poly.entity_id
_entity_poly.type
_entity_poly.pdbx_seq_one_letter_code
_entity_poly.pdbx_strand_id
1 'polypeptide(L)'
;MPGFLAGITVGLIIMQTMVLAPTLFRTLEMGPAGTLLRALFPKFFLLLAALGLITLLTSFGARNGSIAQAILAAITIALPLTCWALIPATNRATDRGDTARFKKLHLLSVLLTVVVLLANIAIPLVGATE
;
A
#
# COMPACT_ATOMS: atom_id res chain seq x y z
N MET A 1 9.12 -17.90 3.95
CA MET A 1 7.78 -17.27 4.11
C MET A 1 7.76 -15.78 3.78
N PRO A 2 8.70 -14.93 4.27
CA PRO A 2 8.65 -13.47 4.05
C PRO A 2 8.59 -13.06 2.56
N GLY A 3 9.39 -13.70 1.71
CA GLY A 3 9.38 -13.41 0.26
C GLY A 3 8.04 -13.73 -0.44
N PHE A 4 7.32 -14.76 0.00
CA PHE A 4 5.99 -15.09 -0.54
C PHE A 4 4.95 -14.03 -0.17
N LEU A 5 4.93 -13.60 1.10
CA LEU A 5 4.05 -12.53 1.58
C LEU A 5 4.37 -11.18 0.93
N ALA A 6 5.65 -10.90 0.70
CA ALA A 6 6.09 -9.73 -0.03
C ALA A 6 5.61 -9.77 -1.49
N GLY A 7 5.69 -10.94 -2.15
CA GLY A 7 5.13 -11.15 -3.49
C GLY A 7 3.62 -10.92 -3.56
N ILE A 8 2.85 -11.38 -2.57
CA ILE A 8 1.41 -11.07 -2.46
C ILE A 8 1.18 -9.55 -2.35
N THR A 9 1.97 -8.87 -1.51
CA THR A 9 1.87 -7.42 -1.33
C THR A 9 2.14 -6.66 -2.64
N VAL A 10 3.20 -7.05 -3.37
CA VAL A 10 3.52 -6.51 -4.70
C VAL A 10 2.37 -6.73 -5.68
N GLY A 11 1.85 -7.96 -5.75
CA GLY A 11 0.74 -8.32 -6.61
C GLY A 11 -0.53 -7.52 -6.30
N LEU A 12 -0.85 -7.30 -5.03
CA LEU A 12 -2.00 -6.49 -4.62
C LEU A 12 -1.87 -5.02 -5.02
N ILE A 13 -0.69 -4.42 -4.84
CA ILE A 13 -0.43 -3.04 -5.26
C ILE A 13 -0.60 -2.92 -6.78
N ILE A 14 0.05 -3.79 -7.53
CA ILE A 14 -0.03 -3.80 -9.00
C ILE A 14 -1.47 -4.03 -9.49
N MET A 15 -2.18 -5.00 -8.92
CA MET A 15 -3.57 -5.30 -9.25
C MET A 15 -4.45 -4.08 -8.99
N GLN A 16 -4.27 -3.42 -7.85
CA GLN A 16 -5.01 -2.20 -7.54
C GLN A 16 -4.74 -1.11 -8.59
N THR A 17 -3.47 -0.80 -8.84
CA THR A 17 -3.09 0.41 -9.60
C THR A 17 -3.27 0.24 -11.09
N MET A 18 -2.98 -0.94 -11.65
CA MET A 18 -2.99 -1.16 -13.09
C MET A 18 -4.32 -1.74 -13.59
N VAL A 19 -5.04 -2.48 -12.74
CA VAL A 19 -6.26 -3.19 -13.16
C VAL A 19 -7.49 -2.59 -12.49
N LEU A 20 -7.56 -2.60 -11.16
CA LEU A 20 -8.78 -2.25 -10.44
C LEU A 20 -9.17 -0.79 -10.63
N ALA A 21 -8.30 0.17 -10.28
CA ALA A 21 -8.62 1.59 -10.40
C ALA A 21 -8.96 2.02 -11.84
N PRO A 22 -8.14 1.69 -12.87
CA PRO A 22 -8.46 2.05 -14.25
C PRO A 22 -9.74 1.42 -14.77
N THR A 23 -10.03 0.17 -14.38
CA THR A 23 -11.27 -0.51 -14.76
C THR A 23 -12.47 0.20 -14.14
N LEU A 24 -12.43 0.50 -12.84
CA LEU A 24 -13.53 1.20 -12.15
C LEU A 24 -13.82 2.58 -12.78
N PHE A 25 -12.79 3.35 -13.11
CA PHE A 25 -12.97 4.65 -13.76
C PHE A 25 -13.48 4.56 -15.21
N ARG A 26 -13.34 3.41 -15.87
CA ARG A 26 -13.88 3.16 -17.22
C ARG A 26 -15.30 2.59 -17.21
N THR A 27 -15.66 1.84 -16.17
CA THR A 27 -16.94 1.11 -16.12
C THR A 27 -18.02 1.81 -15.31
N LEU A 28 -17.66 2.73 -14.43
CA LEU A 28 -18.60 3.47 -13.57
C LEU A 28 -18.60 4.96 -13.89
N GLU A 29 -19.76 5.58 -13.70
CA GLU A 29 -19.85 7.03 -13.65
C GLU A 29 -19.04 7.59 -12.46
N MET A 30 -18.58 8.84 -12.58
CA MET A 30 -17.70 9.51 -11.61
C MET A 30 -18.21 9.47 -10.16
N GLY A 31 -19.52 9.61 -9.96
CA GLY A 31 -20.14 9.55 -8.63
C GLY A 31 -20.01 8.17 -7.96
N PRO A 32 -20.58 7.11 -8.56
CA PRO A 32 -20.44 5.74 -8.06
C PRO A 32 -18.98 5.27 -7.90
N ALA A 33 -18.10 5.61 -8.85
CA ALA A 33 -16.67 5.26 -8.77
C ALA A 33 -16.00 5.86 -7.53
N GLY A 34 -16.25 7.15 -7.26
CA GLY A 34 -15.72 7.84 -6.09
C GLY A 34 -16.19 7.22 -4.77
N THR A 35 -17.49 6.89 -4.67
CA THR A 35 -18.06 6.25 -3.48
C THR A 35 -17.42 4.89 -3.20
N LEU A 36 -17.26 4.06 -4.24
CA LEU A 36 -16.62 2.76 -4.11
C LEU A 36 -15.15 2.89 -3.67
N LEU A 37 -14.39 3.80 -4.28
CA LEU A 37 -12.97 4.01 -3.94
C LEU A 37 -12.78 4.49 -2.50
N ARG A 38 -13.65 5.38 -2.00
CA ARG A 38 -13.64 5.83 -0.60
C ARG A 38 -13.87 4.68 0.38
N ALA A 39 -14.66 3.67 0.01
CA ALA A 39 -14.90 2.48 0.82
C ALA A 39 -13.77 1.43 0.69
N LEU A 40 -13.11 1.35 -0.48
CA LEU A 40 -12.05 0.39 -0.76
C LEU A 40 -10.69 0.80 -0.19
N PHE A 41 -10.27 2.06 -0.34
CA PHE A 41 -8.93 2.49 0.05
C PHE A 41 -8.59 2.23 1.53
N PRO A 42 -9.49 2.49 2.52
CA PRO A 42 -9.18 2.20 3.91
C PRO A 42 -8.88 0.71 4.13
N LYS A 43 -9.67 -0.17 3.50
CA LYS A 43 -9.50 -1.63 3.60
C LYS A 43 -8.22 -2.09 2.92
N PHE A 44 -7.90 -1.51 1.76
CA PHE A 44 -6.68 -1.79 1.02
C PHE A 44 -5.43 -1.48 1.86
N PHE A 45 -5.31 -0.27 2.41
CA PHE A 45 -4.13 0.07 3.20
C PHE A 45 -4.03 -0.71 4.51
N LEU A 46 -5.15 -1.02 5.17
CA LEU A 46 -5.15 -1.90 6.34
C LEU A 46 -4.72 -3.32 5.98
N LEU A 47 -5.14 -3.86 4.83
CA LEU A 47 -4.68 -5.15 4.34
C LEU A 47 -3.18 -5.16 4.09
N LEU A 48 -2.63 -4.13 3.45
CA LEU A 48 -1.19 -4.00 3.26
C LEU A 48 -0.44 -3.95 4.60
N ALA A 49 -0.93 -3.17 5.56
CA ALA A 49 -0.34 -3.11 6.91
C ALA A 49 -0.41 -4.47 7.63
N ALA A 50 -1.52 -5.20 7.51
CA ALA A 50 -1.66 -6.54 8.08
C ALA A 50 -0.68 -7.54 7.45
N LEU A 51 -0.51 -7.51 6.12
CA LEU A 51 0.49 -8.32 5.43
C LEU A 51 1.92 -7.95 5.85
N GLY A 52 2.20 -6.65 6.03
CA GLY A 52 3.46 -6.17 6.58
C GLY A 52 3.72 -6.70 7.99
N LEU A 53 2.70 -6.74 8.85
CA LEU A 53 2.80 -7.30 10.20
C LEU A 53 3.10 -8.80 10.19
N ILE A 54 2.39 -9.57 9.36
CA ILE A 54 2.65 -11.01 9.22
C ILE A 54 4.07 -11.24 8.66
N THR A 55 4.50 -10.41 7.71
CA THR A 55 5.86 -10.48 7.16
C THR A 55 6.91 -10.19 8.23
N LEU A 56 6.69 -9.18 9.08
CA LEU A 56 7.57 -8.84 10.19
C LEU A 56 7.68 -10.00 11.20
N LEU A 57 6.54 -10.54 11.65
CA LEU A 57 6.50 -11.66 12.61
C LEU A 57 7.20 -12.91 12.07
N THR A 58 6.99 -13.22 10.78
CA THR A 58 7.63 -14.39 10.15
C THR A 58 9.09 -14.18 9.83
N SER A 59 9.58 -12.93 9.77
CA SER A 59 11.01 -12.62 9.59
C SER A 59 11.81 -12.98 10.84
N PHE A 60 11.27 -12.79 12.05
CA PHE A 60 11.94 -13.18 13.30
C PHE A 60 11.88 -14.69 13.60
N GLY A 61 10.92 -15.41 13.03
CA GLY A 61 10.80 -16.86 13.21
C GLY A 61 11.67 -17.69 12.27
N ALA A 62 12.31 -17.07 11.27
CA ALA A 62 13.17 -17.75 10.31
C ALA A 62 14.59 -17.89 10.87
N ARG A 63 15.24 -19.04 10.66
CA ARG A 63 16.64 -19.28 11.07
C ARG A 63 17.64 -18.28 10.45
N ASN A 64 17.29 -17.64 9.35
CA ASN A 64 18.06 -16.60 8.65
C ASN A 64 17.31 -15.25 8.61
N GLY A 65 16.59 -14.89 9.68
CA GLY A 65 15.91 -13.60 9.76
C GLY A 65 16.90 -12.44 9.74
N SER A 66 16.88 -11.61 8.69
CA SER A 66 17.78 -10.44 8.59
C SER A 66 17.14 -9.18 9.17
N ILE A 67 17.93 -8.36 9.88
CA ILE A 67 17.50 -7.04 10.38
C ILE A 67 16.94 -6.18 9.25
N ALA A 68 17.54 -6.27 8.06
CA ALA A 68 17.07 -5.54 6.90
C ALA A 68 15.66 -5.96 6.47
N GLN A 69 15.31 -7.26 6.53
CA GLN A 69 13.95 -7.73 6.26
C GLN A 69 12.95 -7.16 7.27
N ALA A 70 13.33 -7.10 8.55
CA ALA A 70 12.48 -6.51 9.59
C ALA A 70 12.22 -5.02 9.34
N ILE A 71 13.24 -4.25 8.93
CA ILE A 71 13.09 -2.83 8.57
C ILE A 71 12.14 -2.66 7.38
N LEU A 72 12.32 -3.45 6.31
CA LEU A 72 11.45 -3.40 5.13
C LEU A 72 9.99 -3.80 5.44
N ALA A 73 9.80 -4.78 6.33
CA ALA A 73 8.48 -5.15 6.80
C ALA A 73 7.85 -4.03 7.66
N ALA A 74 8.62 -3.34 8.51
CA ALA A 74 8.15 -2.19 9.27
C ALA A 74 7.73 -1.02 8.36
N ILE A 75 8.46 -0.76 7.27
CA ILE A 75 8.07 0.21 6.23
C ILE A 75 6.72 -0.17 5.62
N THR A 76 6.51 -1.47 5.35
CA THR A 76 5.25 -2.03 4.81
C THR A 76 4.07 -1.92 5.80
N ILE A 77 4.32 -1.58 7.07
CA ILE A 77 3.27 -1.27 8.05
C ILE A 77 3.06 0.24 8.15
N ALA A 78 4.14 0.98 8.40
CA ALA A 78 4.07 2.41 8.71
C ALA A 78 3.54 3.25 7.54
N LEU A 79 3.99 2.97 6.31
CA LEU A 79 3.60 3.77 5.15
C LEU A 79 2.14 3.54 4.74
N PRO A 80 1.61 2.29 4.67
CA PRO A 80 0.18 2.09 4.44
C PRO A 80 -0.70 2.70 5.54
N LEU A 81 -0.31 2.64 6.82
CA LEU A 81 -1.04 3.31 7.89
C LEU A 81 -1.02 4.85 7.75
N THR A 82 0.09 5.41 7.26
CA THR A 82 0.17 6.83 6.91
C THR A 82 -0.81 7.16 5.79
N CYS A 83 -0.84 6.35 4.71
CA CYS A 83 -1.81 6.51 3.63
C CYS A 83 -3.26 6.40 4.14
N TRP A 84 -3.55 5.45 5.02
CA TRP A 84 -4.86 5.30 5.67
C TRP A 84 -5.27 6.59 6.41
N ALA A 85 -4.35 7.20 7.15
CA ALA A 85 -4.57 8.47 7.85
C ALA A 85 -4.75 9.68 6.91
N LEU A 86 -4.20 9.62 5.68
CA LEU A 86 -4.38 10.66 4.66
C LEU A 86 -5.78 10.65 4.03
N ILE A 87 -6.47 9.49 4.00
CA ILE A 87 -7.77 9.34 3.30
C ILE A 87 -8.79 10.41 3.69
N PRO A 88 -9.07 10.68 4.98
CA PRO A 88 -10.05 11.70 5.35
C PRO A 88 -9.68 13.10 4.83
N ALA A 89 -8.39 13.44 4.79
CA ALA A 89 -7.93 14.72 4.27
C ALA A 89 -8.09 14.80 2.75
N THR A 90 -7.78 13.72 2.03
CA THR A 90 -7.95 13.62 0.58
C THR A 90 -9.44 13.71 0.21
N ASN A 91 -10.31 12.98 0.91
CA ASN A 91 -11.75 13.01 0.68
C ASN A 91 -12.33 14.41 0.92
N ARG A 92 -11.96 15.07 2.02
CA ARG A 92 -12.39 16.45 2.29
C ARG A 92 -11.93 17.45 1.22
N ALA A 93 -10.74 17.26 0.65
CA ALA A 93 -10.26 18.09 -0.45
C ALA A 93 -11.12 17.91 -1.70
N THR A 94 -11.45 16.66 -2.06
CA THR A 94 -12.38 16.34 -3.14
C THR A 94 -13.77 16.93 -2.92
N ASP A 95 -14.33 16.74 -1.71
CA ASP A 95 -15.69 17.21 -1.37
C ASP A 95 -15.82 18.73 -1.43
N ARG A 96 -14.72 19.46 -1.20
CA ARG A 96 -14.67 20.93 -1.29
C ARG A 96 -14.27 21.46 -2.67
N GLY A 97 -14.00 20.59 -3.63
CA GLY A 97 -13.48 20.99 -4.95
C GLY A 97 -12.05 21.56 -4.92
N ASP A 98 -11.30 21.36 -3.83
CA ASP A 98 -9.92 21.83 -3.66
C ASP A 98 -8.95 20.90 -4.41
N THR A 99 -8.88 21.11 -5.74
CA THR A 99 -8.07 20.27 -6.64
C THR A 99 -6.57 20.35 -6.34
N ALA A 100 -6.07 21.50 -5.86
CA ALA A 100 -4.66 21.69 -5.55
C ALA A 100 -4.24 20.86 -4.33
N ARG A 101 -5.05 20.90 -3.26
CA ARG A 101 -4.81 20.08 -2.06
C ARG A 101 -5.00 18.60 -2.33
N PHE A 102 -6.03 18.23 -3.09
CA PHE A 102 -6.24 16.84 -3.52
C PHE A 102 -5.01 16.30 -4.24
N LYS A 103 -4.49 17.00 -5.26
CA LYS A 103 -3.31 16.58 -6.02
C LYS A 103 -2.08 16.35 -5.12
N LYS A 104 -1.83 17.25 -4.17
CA LYS A 104 -0.70 17.12 -3.23
C LYS A 104 -0.83 15.89 -2.33
N LEU A 105 -1.99 15.71 -1.69
CA LEU A 105 -2.25 14.59 -0.79
C LEU A 105 -2.27 13.25 -1.53
N HIS A 106 -2.88 13.23 -2.72
CA HIS A 106 -2.91 12.05 -3.57
C HIS A 106 -1.50 11.67 -4.02
N LEU A 107 -0.71 12.62 -4.54
CA LEU A 107 0.67 12.36 -4.96
C LEU A 107 1.51 11.81 -3.80
N LEU A 108 1.38 12.39 -2.60
CA LEU A 108 2.05 11.87 -1.41
C LEU A 108 1.68 10.39 -1.18
N SER A 109 0.39 10.05 -1.18
CA SER A 109 -0.05 8.66 -1.01
C SER A 109 0.48 7.71 -2.09
N VAL A 110 0.58 8.18 -3.34
CA VAL A 110 1.15 7.39 -4.45
C VAL A 110 2.63 7.14 -4.22
N LEU A 111 3.42 8.17 -3.88
CA LEU A 111 4.84 8.04 -3.61
C LEU A 111 5.11 7.09 -2.44
N LEU A 112 4.35 7.21 -1.35
CA LEU A 112 4.45 6.29 -0.22
C LEU A 112 4.13 4.85 -0.63
N THR A 113 3.13 4.64 -1.47
CA THR A 113 2.76 3.30 -1.97
C THR A 113 3.84 2.72 -2.90
N VAL A 114 4.51 3.56 -3.71
CA VAL A 114 5.66 3.14 -4.52
C VAL A 114 6.83 2.72 -3.63
N VAL A 115 7.10 3.42 -2.53
CA VAL A 115 8.13 2.99 -1.56
C VAL A 115 7.78 1.63 -0.95
N VAL A 116 6.51 1.38 -0.62
CA VAL A 116 6.05 0.06 -0.13
C VAL A 116 6.25 -1.02 -1.18
N LEU A 117 5.92 -0.74 -2.44
CA LEU A 117 6.12 -1.66 -3.55
C LEU A 117 7.60 -2.06 -3.67
N LEU A 118 8.50 -1.07 -3.72
CA LEU A 118 9.94 -1.31 -3.83
C LEU A 118 10.50 -2.04 -2.61
N ALA A 119 10.04 -1.69 -1.40
CA ALA A 119 10.43 -2.38 -0.18
C ALA A 119 10.06 -3.88 -0.23
N ASN A 120 8.87 -4.21 -0.74
CA ASN A 120 8.44 -5.61 -0.86
C ASN A 120 9.15 -6.36 -1.99
N ILE A 121 9.57 -5.70 -3.06
CA ILE A 121 10.46 -6.30 -4.07
C ILE A 121 11.84 -6.61 -3.46
N ALA A 122 12.33 -5.76 -2.55
CA ALA A 122 13.64 -5.92 -1.92
C ALA A 122 13.70 -7.01 -0.83
N ILE A 123 12.60 -7.30 -0.13
CA ILE A 123 12.55 -8.31 0.96
C ILE A 123 13.17 -9.67 0.59
N PRO A 124 12.81 -10.32 -0.53
CA PRO A 124 13.42 -11.60 -0.91
C PRO A 124 14.89 -11.46 -1.32
N LEU A 125 15.32 -10.31 -1.82
CA LEU A 125 16.69 -10.08 -2.29
C LEU A 125 17.68 -9.99 -1.11
N VAL A 126 17.28 -9.31 -0.03
CA VAL A 126 18.14 -9.16 1.15
C VAL A 126 18.16 -10.40 2.04
N GLY A 127 17.14 -11.26 1.94
CA GLY A 127 17.12 -12.55 2.61
C GLY A 127 17.92 -13.65 1.92
N ALA A 128 18.30 -13.45 0.65
CA ALA A 128 19.08 -14.43 -0.11
C ALA A 128 20.59 -14.21 0.03
N THR A 129 21.01 -13.10 0.64
CA THR A 129 22.41 -12.69 0.79
C THR A 129 23.01 -12.99 2.16
N GLU A 130 22.25 -13.59 3.09
CA GLU A 130 22.70 -14.02 4.43
C GLU A 130 22.39 -15.50 4.71
#